data_AF-A0A9C8TX34-F1
#
_entry.id   AF-A0A9C8TX34-F1
#
_cell.length_a   1.000
_cell.length_b   1.000
_cell.length_c   1.000
_cell.angle_alpha   90.00
_cell.angle_beta   90.00
_cell.angle_gamma   90.00
#
_symmetry.space_group_name_H-M   'P 1'
#
loop_
_entity.id
_entity.type
_entity.pdbx_description
1 polymer ?
#
loop_
_entity_poly.entity_id
_entity_poly.type
_entity_poly.pdbx_seq_one_letter_code
_entity_poly.pdbx_strand_id
1 'polypeptide(L)'
;MFIRRAAVFPRPSPACVAGGGVYRPLPTGVSVCSMAAMMSELRLKDVASRADGVVAELLAAAGFSAGAAAMRAELFVASAETLKRRGIDDDAVVLARFVPGRIEVLGKHTDYAGGRSLLATVERGFCMVAAPRDDRTVWFADARLGEEVTFRIDPDLQPTVGHWSNYPMTVARRIARNFLGRLHGAEMAVASDLPIASGMSSSSALMVTVFLTLADINGLADRPEYAANIHSPEDLAGYLGTVENLSLIHI
;
A
#
# COMPACT_ATOMS: atom_id res chain seq x y z
N MET A 1 32.67 -11.12 -14.74
CA MET A 1 33.23 -11.35 -13.40
C MET A 1 33.43 -10.02 -12.71
N PHE A 2 32.39 -9.45 -12.09
CA PHE A 2 32.48 -8.31 -11.18
C PHE A 2 31.33 -8.41 -10.15
N ILE A 3 31.69 -9.09 -9.07
CA ILE A 3 31.31 -8.99 -7.66
C ILE A 3 29.89 -8.47 -7.32
N ARG A 4 29.09 -9.43 -6.84
CA ARG A 4 27.94 -9.25 -5.95
C ARG A 4 28.33 -8.45 -4.70
N ARG A 5 27.66 -7.33 -4.43
CA ARG A 5 27.47 -6.84 -3.06
C ARG A 5 25.98 -6.92 -2.73
N ALA A 6 25.64 -7.95 -1.95
CA ALA A 6 24.40 -7.97 -1.19
C ALA A 6 24.37 -6.72 -0.29
N ALA A 7 23.24 -6.03 -0.26
CA ALA A 7 23.02 -5.00 0.76
C ALA A 7 23.02 -5.70 2.12
N VAL A 8 24.11 -5.52 2.87
CA VAL A 8 24.24 -5.96 4.24
C VAL A 8 23.44 -4.98 5.08
N PHE A 9 22.31 -5.42 5.64
CA PHE A 9 21.61 -4.68 6.69
C PHE A 9 22.54 -4.52 7.90
N PRO A 10 22.80 -3.30 8.40
CA PRO A 10 23.57 -3.14 9.62
C PRO A 10 22.78 -3.69 10.81
N ARG A 11 23.35 -4.65 11.54
CA ARG A 11 22.82 -5.08 12.85
C ARG A 11 22.93 -3.91 13.83
N PRO A 12 21.89 -3.59 14.62
CA PRO A 12 22.05 -2.66 15.73
C PRO A 12 22.96 -3.27 16.80
N SER A 13 23.93 -2.48 17.27
CA SER A 13 24.87 -2.81 18.34
C SER A 13 24.16 -2.90 19.71
N PRO A 14 24.56 -3.80 20.62
CA PRO A 14 23.94 -3.92 21.94
C PRO A 14 24.58 -2.94 22.93
N ALA A 15 23.95 -1.79 23.19
CA ALA A 15 24.30 -0.94 24.33
C ALA A 15 23.14 0.00 24.71
N CYS A 16 22.32 -0.43 25.69
CA CYS A 16 21.91 0.34 26.88
C CYS A 16 20.65 -0.31 27.48
N VAL A 17 20.89 -1.24 28.40
CA VAL A 17 19.94 -1.62 29.45
C VAL A 17 20.03 -0.56 30.55
N ALA A 18 18.91 0.10 30.86
CA ALA A 18 18.42 0.40 32.22
C ALA A 18 17.50 1.64 32.19
N GLY A 19 16.22 1.41 32.50
CA GLY A 19 15.21 2.44 32.67
C GLY A 19 13.87 1.78 32.91
N GLY A 20 13.71 1.17 34.09
CA GLY A 20 12.51 0.46 34.50
C GLY A 20 11.28 1.38 34.47
N GLY A 21 10.43 1.15 33.47
CA GLY A 21 9.08 1.67 33.40
C GLY A 21 8.24 0.60 32.73
N VAL A 22 7.41 -0.09 33.50
CA VAL A 22 6.44 -1.06 32.96
C VAL A 22 5.42 -0.27 32.15
N TYR A 23 5.66 -0.12 30.85
CA TYR A 23 4.67 0.43 29.93
C TYR A 23 3.60 -0.64 29.73
N ARG A 24 2.52 -0.58 30.54
CA ARG A 24 1.31 -1.36 30.25
C ARG A 24 0.69 -0.78 28.97
N PRO A 25 0.49 -1.58 27.91
CA PRO A 25 -0.23 -1.11 26.74
C PRO A 25 -1.67 -0.75 27.13
N LEU A 26 -2.14 0.40 26.64
CA LEU A 26 -3.55 0.77 26.69
C LEU A 26 -4.38 -0.27 25.90
N PRO A 27 -5.64 -0.58 26.27
CA PRO A 27 -6.39 -1.71 25.73
C PRO A 27 -6.82 -1.60 24.25
N THR A 28 -6.42 -0.55 23.55
CA THR A 28 -6.82 -0.31 22.15
C THR A 28 -5.66 -0.70 21.23
N GLY A 29 -5.54 -2.00 20.98
CA GLY A 29 -4.55 -2.60 20.09
C GLY A 29 -4.78 -2.30 18.61
N VAL A 30 -4.69 -1.04 18.21
CA VAL A 30 -4.61 -0.66 16.80
C VAL A 30 -3.13 -0.44 16.47
N SER A 31 -2.42 -1.55 16.25
CA SER A 31 -1.12 -1.51 15.61
C SER A 31 -1.26 -0.88 14.23
N VAL A 32 -0.21 -0.20 13.74
CA VAL A 32 -0.14 0.32 12.37
C VAL A 32 -0.41 -0.79 11.32
N CYS A 33 -0.22 -2.06 11.69
CA CYS A 33 -0.59 -3.23 10.90
C CYS A 33 -2.10 -3.55 10.86
N SER A 34 -2.88 -3.08 11.83
CA SER A 34 -4.34 -3.27 11.90
C SER A 34 -5.14 -2.30 11.03
N MET A 35 -4.51 -1.23 10.52
CA MET A 35 -5.18 -0.19 9.72
C MET A 35 -4.99 -0.30 8.20
N ALA A 36 -4.28 -1.32 7.72
CA ALA A 36 -4.54 -1.90 6.40
C ALA A 36 -5.86 -2.71 6.47
N ALA A 37 -6.91 -2.04 6.94
CA ALA A 37 -8.15 -2.63 7.38
C ALA A 37 -9.03 -2.91 6.16
N MET A 38 -9.50 -4.15 6.07
CA MET A 38 -10.33 -4.72 5.01
C MET A 38 -9.54 -5.20 3.79
N MET A 39 -9.10 -6.45 3.89
CA MET A 39 -8.79 -7.32 2.76
C MET A 39 -9.97 -8.27 2.58
N SER A 40 -10.54 -8.33 1.40
CA SER A 40 -11.49 -9.39 1.06
C SER A 40 -11.35 -9.74 -0.41
N GLU A 41 -11.18 -11.03 -0.68
CA GLU A 41 -11.45 -11.59 -1.99
C GLU A 41 -12.96 -11.54 -2.20
N LEU A 42 -13.39 -10.70 -3.14
CA LEU A 42 -14.80 -10.45 -3.44
C LEU A 42 -15.02 -10.67 -4.93
N ARG A 43 -16.28 -10.87 -5.34
CA ARG A 43 -16.62 -10.76 -6.76
C ARG A 43 -16.66 -9.29 -7.14
N LEU A 44 -16.19 -8.96 -8.34
CA LEU A 44 -16.14 -7.58 -8.81
C LEU A 44 -17.53 -6.91 -8.75
N LYS A 45 -18.59 -7.62 -9.12
CA LYS A 45 -19.97 -7.13 -9.04
C LYS A 45 -20.42 -6.78 -7.62
N ASP A 46 -19.93 -7.49 -6.61
CA ASP A 46 -20.29 -7.25 -5.21
C ASP A 46 -19.61 -5.96 -4.72
N VAL A 47 -18.38 -5.70 -5.16
CA VAL A 47 -17.66 -4.44 -4.88
C VAL A 47 -18.29 -3.25 -5.62
N ALA A 48 -18.83 -3.47 -6.81
CA ALA A 48 -19.52 -2.45 -7.60
C ALA A 48 -20.95 -2.13 -7.10
N SER A 49 -21.49 -2.92 -6.17
CA SER A 49 -22.82 -2.67 -5.59
C SER A 49 -22.80 -1.43 -4.67
N ARG A 50 -23.76 -0.51 -4.83
CA ARG A 50 -23.83 0.75 -4.09
C ARG A 50 -24.39 0.61 -2.67
N ALA A 51 -23.98 1.55 -1.80
CA ALA A 51 -24.50 2.01 -0.50
C ALA A 51 -24.89 0.98 0.59
N ASP A 52 -25.55 -0.12 0.25
CA ASP A 52 -25.99 -1.20 1.14
C ASP A 52 -25.32 -2.55 0.79
N GLY A 53 -24.21 -2.49 0.04
CA GLY A 53 -23.46 -3.66 -0.41
C GLY A 53 -22.47 -4.20 0.63
N VAL A 54 -21.93 -5.38 0.33
CA VAL A 54 -20.96 -6.11 1.17
C VAL A 54 -19.79 -5.23 1.65
N VAL A 55 -19.38 -4.25 0.84
CA VAL A 55 -18.27 -3.33 1.16
C VAL A 55 -18.62 -2.41 2.33
N ALA A 56 -19.84 -1.88 2.39
CA ALA A 56 -20.26 -0.99 3.48
C ALA A 56 -20.35 -1.76 4.81
N GLU A 57 -20.84 -3.00 4.77
CA GLU A 57 -20.89 -3.89 5.94
C GLU A 57 -19.49 -4.22 6.46
N LEU A 58 -18.57 -4.57 5.58
CA LEU A 58 -17.18 -4.85 5.93
C LEU A 58 -16.46 -3.61 6.49
N LEU A 59 -16.74 -2.42 5.96
CA LEU A 59 -16.23 -1.15 6.51
C LEU A 59 -16.80 -0.85 7.89
N ALA A 60 -18.11 -1.06 8.10
CA ALA A 60 -18.71 -0.90 9.42
C ALA A 60 -18.12 -1.90 10.44
N ALA A 61 -17.92 -3.15 10.03
CA ALA A 61 -17.27 -4.18 10.85
C ALA A 61 -15.80 -3.84 11.17
N ALA A 62 -15.12 -3.11 10.28
CA ALA A 62 -13.78 -2.56 10.50
C ALA A 62 -13.76 -1.32 11.44
N GLY A 63 -14.92 -0.89 11.94
CA GLY A 63 -15.04 0.18 12.94
C GLY A 63 -15.24 1.58 12.35
N PHE A 64 -15.49 1.72 11.05
CA PHE A 64 -15.85 3.02 10.47
C PHE A 64 -17.26 3.44 10.90
N SER A 65 -17.46 4.74 11.17
CA SER A 65 -18.81 5.29 11.34
C SER A 65 -19.64 5.08 10.07
N ALA A 66 -20.97 5.04 10.18
CA ALA A 66 -21.85 4.81 9.02
C ALA A 66 -21.59 5.81 7.87
N GLY A 67 -21.40 7.09 8.18
CA GLY A 67 -21.06 8.11 7.18
C GLY A 67 -19.69 7.88 6.54
N ALA A 68 -18.69 7.52 7.34
CA ALA A 68 -17.35 7.19 6.86
C ALA A 68 -17.36 5.93 5.95
N ALA A 69 -18.08 4.89 6.36
CA ALA A 69 -18.24 3.67 5.58
C ALA A 69 -18.92 3.96 4.23
N ALA A 70 -20.03 4.71 4.22
CA ALA A 70 -20.73 5.08 2.99
C ALA A 70 -19.85 5.87 2.02
N MET A 71 -19.10 6.87 2.51
CA MET A 71 -18.19 7.66 1.66
C MET A 71 -17.11 6.79 1.00
N ARG A 72 -16.58 5.79 1.71
CA ARG A 72 -15.56 4.87 1.16
C ARG A 72 -16.16 3.82 0.24
N ALA A 73 -17.37 3.33 0.53
CA ALA A 73 -18.08 2.42 -0.36
C ALA A 73 -18.21 3.03 -1.76
N GLU A 74 -18.52 4.33 -1.87
CA GLU A 74 -18.55 5.04 -3.15
C GLU A 74 -17.18 5.08 -3.86
N LEU A 75 -16.07 5.17 -3.12
CA LEU A 75 -14.72 5.11 -3.70
C LEU A 75 -14.38 3.70 -4.20
N PHE A 76 -14.79 2.66 -3.48
CA PHE A 76 -14.67 1.28 -3.93
C PHE A 76 -15.50 1.01 -5.18
N VAL A 77 -16.75 1.50 -5.23
CA VAL A 77 -17.61 1.41 -6.42
C VAL A 77 -16.95 2.10 -7.61
N ALA A 78 -16.42 3.31 -7.44
CA ALA A 78 -15.72 4.02 -8.52
C ALA A 78 -14.52 3.21 -9.07
N SER A 79 -13.78 2.55 -8.18
CA SER A 79 -12.64 1.70 -8.53
C SER A 79 -13.09 0.41 -9.24
N ALA A 80 -14.13 -0.26 -8.73
CA ALA A 80 -14.70 -1.47 -9.33
C ALA A 80 -15.29 -1.19 -10.72
N GLU A 81 -16.06 -0.11 -10.86
CA GLU A 81 -16.61 0.33 -12.15
C GLU A 81 -15.52 0.66 -13.18
N THR A 82 -14.35 1.09 -12.72
CA THR A 82 -13.19 1.32 -13.58
C THR A 82 -12.63 0.00 -14.11
N LEU A 83 -12.58 -1.06 -13.31
CA LEU A 83 -12.23 -2.41 -13.78
C LEU A 83 -13.29 -3.02 -14.71
N LYS A 84 -14.58 -2.78 -14.43
CA LYS A 84 -15.67 -3.21 -15.32
C LYS A 84 -15.55 -2.56 -16.70
N ARG A 85 -15.30 -1.25 -16.75
CA ARG A 85 -15.04 -0.52 -18.01
C ARG A 85 -13.78 -1.01 -18.73
N ARG A 86 -12.77 -1.43 -17.97
CA ARG A 86 -11.55 -2.05 -18.51
C ARG A 86 -11.82 -3.43 -19.15
N GLY A 87 -12.95 -4.05 -18.84
CA GLY A 87 -13.38 -5.34 -19.39
C GLY A 87 -13.12 -6.53 -18.45
N ILE A 88 -12.90 -6.29 -17.15
CA ILE A 88 -12.86 -7.37 -16.16
C ILE A 88 -14.27 -7.89 -15.90
N ASP A 89 -14.41 -9.22 -15.89
CA ASP A 89 -15.67 -9.92 -15.69
C ASP A 89 -16.27 -9.65 -14.31
N ASP A 90 -17.60 -9.55 -14.24
CA ASP A 90 -18.34 -9.27 -13.02
C ASP A 90 -18.17 -10.35 -11.94
N ASP A 91 -17.93 -11.59 -12.36
CA ASP A 91 -17.66 -12.73 -11.48
C ASP A 91 -16.17 -12.94 -11.21
N ALA A 92 -15.27 -12.09 -11.72
CA ALA A 92 -13.86 -12.14 -11.38
C ALA A 92 -13.65 -11.97 -9.87
N VAL A 93 -12.76 -12.79 -9.29
CA VAL A 93 -12.30 -12.60 -7.92
C VAL A 93 -11.32 -11.43 -7.90
N VAL A 94 -11.60 -10.44 -7.08
CA VAL A 94 -10.79 -9.22 -6.93
C VAL A 94 -10.41 -9.00 -5.49
N LEU A 95 -9.28 -8.33 -5.28
CA LEU A 95 -8.87 -7.83 -3.97
C LEU A 95 -9.40 -6.40 -3.81
N ALA A 96 -10.17 -6.16 -2.76
CA ALA A 96 -10.52 -4.81 -2.30
C ALA A 96 -9.67 -4.42 -1.10
N ARG A 97 -9.06 -3.23 -1.12
CA ARG A 97 -8.16 -2.75 -0.08
C ARG A 97 -8.36 -1.26 0.24
N PHE A 98 -8.46 -0.94 1.52
CA PHE A 98 -8.37 0.45 2.00
C PHE A 98 -7.01 0.70 2.65
N VAL A 99 -6.39 1.84 2.34
CA VAL A 99 -5.17 2.33 3.00
C VAL A 99 -5.34 3.79 3.41
N PRO A 100 -5.28 4.11 4.71
CA PRO A 100 -5.44 5.49 5.18
C PRO A 100 -4.22 6.34 4.80
N GLY A 101 -4.47 7.64 4.63
CA GLY A 101 -3.40 8.64 4.69
C GLY A 101 -2.91 8.85 6.12
N ARG A 102 -1.89 9.68 6.28
CA ARG A 102 -1.38 10.07 7.60
C ARG A 102 -1.15 11.56 7.71
N ILE A 103 -1.20 12.05 8.93
CA ILE A 103 -0.71 13.38 9.31
C ILE A 103 0.45 13.23 10.28
N GLU A 104 1.37 14.17 10.20
CA GLU A 104 2.41 14.36 11.21
C GLU A 104 1.98 15.48 12.14
N VAL A 105 1.63 15.10 13.37
CA VAL A 105 1.09 16.01 14.39
C VAL A 105 2.23 16.81 15.02
N LEU A 106 3.36 16.15 15.31
CA LEU A 106 4.57 16.75 15.87
C LEU A 106 5.82 16.09 15.26
N GLY A 107 6.93 16.82 15.24
CA GLY A 107 8.22 16.30 14.80
C GLY A 107 8.55 16.52 13.32
N LYS A 108 7.81 17.37 12.62
CA LYS A 108 8.17 17.78 11.25
C LYS A 108 9.62 18.22 11.22
N HIS A 109 10.38 17.73 10.23
CA HIS A 109 11.79 18.05 10.04
C HIS A 109 12.76 17.47 11.09
N THR A 110 12.32 16.51 11.91
CA THR A 110 13.17 15.85 12.91
C THR A 110 13.54 14.42 12.53
N ASP A 111 12.75 13.78 11.68
CA ASP A 111 12.90 12.39 11.24
C ASP A 111 14.24 12.13 10.54
N TYR A 112 14.64 13.00 9.61
CA TYR A 112 15.94 12.88 8.93
C TYR A 112 17.15 13.18 9.82
N ALA A 113 16.94 13.76 11.00
CA ALA A 113 17.97 14.07 11.98
C ALA A 113 18.01 13.07 13.16
N GLY A 114 17.30 11.95 13.05
CA GLY A 114 17.20 10.94 14.13
C GLY A 114 16.29 11.36 15.29
N GLY A 115 15.45 12.37 15.08
CA GLY A 115 14.41 12.80 16.00
C GLY A 115 13.19 11.89 16.00
N ARG A 116 12.23 12.21 16.88
CA ARG A 116 10.97 11.46 17.03
C ARG A 116 9.82 12.25 16.41
N SER A 117 8.99 11.56 15.64
CA SER A 117 7.75 12.12 15.10
C SER A 117 6.53 11.46 15.74
N LEU A 118 5.48 12.25 15.95
CA LEU A 118 4.15 11.77 16.33
C LEU A 118 3.26 11.75 15.10
N LEU A 119 2.94 10.55 14.64
CA LEU A 119 2.14 10.30 13.45
C LEU A 119 0.75 9.81 13.85
N ALA A 120 -0.26 10.21 13.07
CA ALA A 120 -1.60 9.67 13.18
C ALA A 120 -2.14 9.40 11.77
N THR A 121 -2.73 8.23 11.57
CA THR A 121 -3.53 7.95 10.38
C THR A 121 -4.79 8.79 10.40
N VAL A 122 -5.23 9.23 9.22
CA VAL A 122 -6.52 9.91 9.07
C VAL A 122 -7.55 8.93 8.55
N GLU A 123 -8.81 9.28 8.73
CA GLU A 123 -9.91 8.51 8.17
C GLU A 123 -9.87 8.48 6.63
N ARG A 124 -9.38 9.52 5.98
CA ARG A 124 -9.25 9.60 4.52
C ARG A 124 -8.15 8.67 3.99
N GLY A 125 -8.26 8.16 2.77
CA GLY A 125 -7.30 7.20 2.24
C GLY A 125 -7.50 6.86 0.77
N PHE A 126 -6.93 5.73 0.35
CA PHE A 126 -7.11 5.10 -0.96
C PHE A 126 -7.99 3.86 -0.82
N CYS A 127 -9.00 3.73 -1.67
CA CYS A 127 -9.78 2.52 -1.87
C CYS A 127 -9.36 1.91 -3.21
N MET A 128 -8.76 0.73 -3.18
CA MET A 128 -8.19 0.01 -4.32
C MET A 128 -9.01 -1.23 -4.62
N VAL A 129 -9.21 -1.52 -5.90
CA VAL A 129 -9.71 -2.82 -6.37
C VAL A 129 -8.72 -3.37 -7.39
N ALA A 130 -8.33 -4.63 -7.26
CA ALA A 130 -7.35 -5.26 -8.13
C ALA A 130 -7.77 -6.67 -8.57
N ALA A 131 -7.63 -6.94 -9.87
CA ALA A 131 -7.80 -8.26 -10.46
C ALA A 131 -6.41 -8.83 -10.82
N PRO A 132 -6.00 -9.99 -10.25
CA PRO A 132 -4.73 -10.63 -10.59
C PRO A 132 -4.62 -11.00 -12.07
N ARG A 133 -3.40 -11.01 -12.60
CA ARG A 133 -3.07 -11.47 -13.96
C ARG A 133 -2.03 -12.58 -13.93
N ASP A 134 -2.10 -13.49 -14.90
CA ASP A 134 -1.11 -14.57 -15.04
C ASP A 134 0.25 -14.11 -15.61
N ASP A 135 0.29 -12.94 -16.26
CA ASP A 135 1.51 -12.32 -16.77
C ASP A 135 2.10 -11.32 -15.75
N ARG A 136 3.15 -10.57 -16.12
CA ARG A 136 3.76 -9.55 -15.25
C ARG A 136 3.26 -8.14 -15.55
N THR A 137 2.18 -8.00 -16.30
CA THR A 137 1.70 -6.69 -16.73
C THR A 137 0.84 -6.09 -15.63
N VAL A 138 1.11 -4.84 -15.27
CA VAL A 138 0.26 -4.06 -14.40
C VAL A 138 -0.35 -2.94 -15.21
N TRP A 139 -1.68 -2.91 -15.25
CA TRP A 139 -2.44 -1.73 -15.63
C TRP A 139 -2.95 -1.08 -14.34
N PHE A 140 -2.76 0.22 -14.22
CA PHE A 140 -3.09 0.97 -13.01
C PHE A 140 -3.81 2.26 -13.37
N ALA A 141 -4.97 2.51 -12.77
CA ALA A 141 -5.78 3.70 -13.03
C ALA A 141 -6.22 4.42 -11.75
N ASP A 142 -6.25 5.76 -11.81
CA ASP A 142 -6.99 6.59 -10.86
C ASP A 142 -8.41 6.80 -11.39
N ALA A 143 -9.40 6.22 -10.71
CA ALA A 143 -10.79 6.20 -11.11
C ALA A 143 -11.45 7.59 -11.12
N ARG A 144 -10.87 8.59 -10.44
CA ARG A 144 -11.45 9.94 -10.36
C ARG A 144 -10.75 10.94 -11.27
N LEU A 145 -9.44 10.80 -11.44
CA LEU A 145 -8.67 11.63 -12.36
C LEU A 145 -8.76 11.11 -13.81
N GLY A 146 -9.14 9.85 -13.99
CA GLY A 146 -9.20 9.22 -15.32
C GLY A 146 -7.82 8.99 -15.94
N GLU A 147 -6.77 9.08 -15.13
CA GLU A 147 -5.40 8.82 -15.57
C GLU A 147 -5.07 7.33 -15.41
N GLU A 148 -4.34 6.77 -16.37
CA GLU A 148 -3.92 5.39 -16.35
C GLU A 148 -2.48 5.20 -16.83
N VAL A 149 -1.87 4.10 -16.41
CA VAL A 149 -0.54 3.68 -16.86
C VAL A 149 -0.49 2.17 -16.99
N THR A 150 0.22 1.67 -17.99
CA THR A 150 0.55 0.24 -18.12
C THR A 150 2.05 0.07 -18.08
N PHE A 151 2.53 -0.86 -17.26
CA PHE A 151 3.94 -1.22 -17.18
C PHE A 151 4.11 -2.70 -16.84
N ARG A 152 5.32 -3.22 -17.04
CA ARG A 152 5.67 -4.59 -16.67
C ARG A 152 6.45 -4.60 -15.37
N ILE A 153 6.15 -5.55 -14.48
CA ILE A 153 6.96 -5.82 -13.29
C ILE A 153 8.32 -6.37 -13.74
N ASP A 154 9.34 -5.52 -13.65
CA ASP A 154 10.67 -5.80 -14.17
C ASP A 154 11.77 -5.11 -13.32
N PRO A 155 12.91 -5.77 -13.04
CA PRO A 155 13.99 -5.16 -12.26
C PRO A 155 14.62 -3.94 -12.95
N ASP A 156 14.51 -3.83 -14.27
CA ASP A 156 15.07 -2.75 -15.08
C ASP A 156 14.03 -1.69 -15.50
N LEU A 157 12.80 -1.81 -14.98
CA LEU A 157 11.75 -0.80 -15.16
C LEU A 157 12.29 0.59 -14.78
N GLN A 158 11.99 1.60 -15.61
CA GLN A 158 12.40 2.98 -15.39
C GLN A 158 11.17 3.83 -15.03
N PRO A 159 10.96 4.16 -13.74
CA PRO A 159 9.86 5.02 -13.31
C PRO A 159 9.94 6.41 -13.96
N THR A 160 8.79 6.95 -14.37
CA THR A 160 8.69 8.26 -15.01
C THR A 160 8.78 9.38 -13.96
N VAL A 161 9.96 9.96 -13.80
CA VAL A 161 10.19 11.07 -12.84
C VAL A 161 9.26 12.25 -13.14
N GLY A 162 8.70 12.86 -12.10
CA GLY A 162 7.78 14.00 -12.21
C GLY A 162 6.34 13.63 -12.60
N HIS A 163 6.05 12.35 -12.82
CA HIS A 163 4.70 11.86 -13.12
C HIS A 163 4.18 10.98 -11.97
N TRP A 164 2.86 10.94 -11.74
CA TRP A 164 2.26 10.15 -10.65
C TRP A 164 2.55 8.64 -10.79
N SER A 165 2.71 8.15 -12.03
CA SER A 165 3.06 6.74 -12.30
C SER A 165 4.41 6.33 -11.71
N ASN A 166 5.28 7.29 -11.35
CA ASN A 166 6.52 7.02 -10.63
C ASN A 166 6.30 6.14 -9.39
N TYR A 167 5.20 6.36 -8.66
CA TYR A 167 4.89 5.64 -7.43
C TYR A 167 4.62 4.14 -7.67
N PRO A 168 3.60 3.74 -8.45
CA PRO A 168 3.35 2.33 -8.73
C PRO A 168 4.50 1.65 -9.47
N MET A 169 5.18 2.34 -10.40
CA MET A 169 6.33 1.79 -11.12
C MET A 169 7.53 1.54 -10.18
N THR A 170 7.80 2.43 -9.23
CA THR A 170 8.88 2.24 -8.25
C THR A 170 8.61 1.03 -7.37
N VAL A 171 7.37 0.84 -6.92
CA VAL A 171 6.97 -0.35 -6.15
C VAL A 171 7.18 -1.63 -6.96
N ALA A 172 6.68 -1.67 -8.20
CA ALA A 172 6.81 -2.83 -9.07
C ALA A 172 8.27 -3.19 -9.35
N ARG A 173 9.12 -2.19 -9.65
CA ARG A 173 10.56 -2.38 -9.81
C ARG A 173 11.20 -2.98 -8.56
N ARG A 174 10.82 -2.50 -7.37
CA ARG A 174 11.38 -2.99 -6.10
C ARG A 174 10.95 -4.41 -5.81
N ILE A 175 9.68 -4.75 -6.05
CA ILE A 175 9.21 -6.14 -5.95
C ILE A 175 10.04 -7.05 -6.88
N ALA A 176 10.23 -6.65 -8.14
CA ALA A 176 10.99 -7.44 -9.11
C ALA A 176 12.47 -7.65 -8.73
N ARG A 177 13.09 -6.66 -8.06
CA ARG A 177 14.50 -6.75 -7.61
C ARG A 177 14.67 -7.59 -6.35
N ASN A 178 13.68 -7.56 -5.46
CA ASN A 178 13.79 -8.11 -4.12
C ASN A 178 13.20 -9.52 -4.00
N PHE A 179 12.26 -9.88 -4.86
CA PHE A 179 11.60 -11.19 -4.85
C PHE A 179 11.82 -11.91 -6.16
N LEU A 180 12.55 -13.02 -6.11
CA LEU A 180 12.93 -13.77 -7.29
C LEU A 180 11.80 -14.71 -7.74
N GLY A 181 11.89 -15.18 -8.99
CA GLY A 181 10.98 -16.19 -9.54
C GLY A 181 9.77 -15.62 -10.29
N ARG A 182 8.68 -16.41 -10.33
CA ARG A 182 7.45 -16.01 -11.03
C ARG A 182 6.77 -14.88 -10.26
N LEU A 183 6.33 -13.88 -11.01
CA LEU A 183 5.55 -12.75 -10.52
C LEU A 183 4.32 -12.60 -11.43
N HIS A 184 3.23 -12.17 -10.81
CA HIS A 184 1.93 -11.90 -11.37
C HIS A 184 1.66 -10.40 -11.28
N GLY A 185 1.20 -9.83 -12.38
CA GLY A 185 0.72 -8.47 -12.48
C GLY A 185 -0.76 -8.38 -12.09
N ALA A 186 -1.38 -7.26 -12.42
CA ALA A 186 -2.76 -6.99 -12.03
C ALA A 186 -3.39 -5.89 -12.91
N GLU A 187 -4.70 -5.93 -13.08
CA GLU A 187 -5.47 -4.71 -13.39
C GLU A 187 -5.85 -4.07 -12.05
N MET A 188 -5.49 -2.81 -11.83
CA MET A 188 -5.66 -2.12 -10.56
C MET A 188 -6.33 -0.77 -10.77
N ALA A 189 -7.36 -0.47 -10.01
CA ALA A 189 -8.04 0.82 -10.02
C ALA A 189 -8.17 1.38 -8.61
N VAL A 190 -7.92 2.68 -8.45
CA VAL A 190 -7.94 3.35 -7.15
C VAL A 190 -8.80 4.61 -7.17
N ALA A 191 -9.46 4.89 -6.06
CA ALA A 191 -10.04 6.19 -5.77
C ALA A 191 -9.63 6.62 -4.35
N SER A 192 -9.19 7.87 -4.19
CA SER A 192 -8.80 8.41 -2.87
C SER A 192 -9.87 9.31 -2.27
N ASP A 193 -9.70 9.95 -1.12
CA ASP A 193 -10.38 11.18 -0.69
C ASP A 193 -9.41 12.12 0.07
N LEU A 194 -8.11 11.85 -0.08
CA LEU A 194 -7.02 12.66 0.42
C LEU A 194 -6.91 13.94 -0.44
N PRO A 195 -6.96 15.15 0.16
CA PRO A 195 -6.62 16.38 -0.55
C PRO A 195 -5.22 16.33 -1.17
N ILE A 196 -5.14 16.80 -2.40
CA ILE A 196 -3.88 16.96 -3.15
C ILE A 196 -3.02 18.02 -2.43
N ALA A 197 -1.71 17.78 -2.34
CA ALA A 197 -0.71 18.72 -1.82
C ALA A 197 -0.89 19.22 -0.36
N SER A 198 -1.64 18.49 0.48
CA SER A 198 -1.92 18.89 1.88
C SER A 198 -0.86 18.44 2.91
N GLY A 199 0.25 17.85 2.48
CA GLY A 199 1.25 17.25 3.40
C GLY A 199 0.75 15.99 4.10
N MET A 200 -0.33 15.37 3.62
CA MET A 200 -0.91 14.15 4.21
C MET A 200 -0.30 12.84 3.67
N SER A 201 0.92 12.91 3.11
CA SER A 201 1.67 11.73 2.65
C SER A 201 0.90 10.86 1.65
N SER A 202 0.19 11.51 0.72
CA SER A 202 -0.62 10.83 -0.30
C SER A 202 0.22 9.89 -1.19
N SER A 203 1.47 10.26 -1.47
CA SER A 203 2.46 9.40 -2.16
C SER A 203 2.75 8.12 -1.39
N SER A 204 3.04 8.21 -0.09
CA SER A 204 3.36 7.07 0.75
C SER A 204 2.18 6.11 0.83
N ALA A 205 0.97 6.65 1.08
CA ALA A 205 -0.25 5.84 1.16
C ALA A 205 -0.56 5.14 -0.19
N LEU A 206 -0.33 5.80 -1.33
CA LEU A 206 -0.45 5.16 -2.65
C LEU A 206 0.58 4.03 -2.81
N MET A 207 1.84 4.27 -2.48
CA MET A 207 2.88 3.23 -2.57
C MET A 207 2.60 2.03 -1.66
N VAL A 208 2.15 2.26 -0.43
CA VAL A 208 1.71 1.22 0.50
C VAL A 208 0.54 0.43 -0.10
N THR A 209 -0.44 1.11 -0.70
CA THR A 209 -1.59 0.49 -1.38
C THR A 209 -1.13 -0.45 -2.49
N VAL A 210 -0.25 0.02 -3.37
CA VAL A 210 0.28 -0.77 -4.49
C VAL A 210 1.09 -1.96 -3.97
N PHE A 211 1.98 -1.74 -3.00
CA PHE A 211 2.86 -2.78 -2.48
C PHE A 211 2.05 -3.89 -1.83
N LEU A 212 1.17 -3.57 -0.89
CA LEU A 212 0.41 -4.57 -0.16
C LEU A 212 -0.48 -5.39 -1.12
N THR A 213 -1.08 -4.74 -2.11
CA THR A 213 -1.90 -5.45 -3.11
C THR A 213 -1.07 -6.40 -3.97
N LEU A 214 0.06 -5.94 -4.52
CA LEU A 214 0.96 -6.81 -5.29
C LEU A 214 1.62 -7.88 -4.42
N ALA A 215 1.84 -7.60 -3.13
CA ALA A 215 2.40 -8.55 -2.18
C ALA A 215 1.48 -9.75 -1.98
N ASP A 216 0.19 -9.51 -1.77
CA ASP A 216 -0.79 -10.59 -1.63
C ASP A 216 -0.95 -11.40 -2.91
N ILE A 217 -1.11 -10.72 -4.06
CA ILE A 217 -1.24 -11.37 -5.38
C ILE A 217 -0.08 -12.33 -5.66
N ASN A 218 1.11 -12.00 -5.15
CA ASN A 218 2.33 -12.77 -5.37
C ASN A 218 2.72 -13.69 -4.21
N GLY A 219 1.91 -13.73 -3.14
CA GLY A 219 2.20 -14.49 -1.92
C GLY A 219 3.56 -14.12 -1.32
N LEU A 220 3.91 -12.83 -1.31
CA LEU A 220 5.26 -12.41 -0.93
C LEU A 220 5.60 -12.76 0.51
N ALA A 221 4.62 -12.74 1.43
CA ALA A 221 4.81 -13.08 2.84
C ALA A 221 5.33 -14.53 3.04
N ASP A 222 5.00 -15.44 2.13
CA ASP A 222 5.42 -16.84 2.17
C ASP A 222 6.79 -17.08 1.52
N ARG A 223 7.39 -16.03 0.92
CA ARG A 223 8.67 -16.15 0.23
C ARG A 223 9.84 -16.07 1.21
N PRO A 224 10.94 -16.81 0.95
CA PRO A 224 12.10 -16.82 1.83
C PRO A 224 12.74 -15.43 1.95
N GLU A 225 12.70 -14.60 0.90
CA GLU A 225 13.22 -13.23 0.94
C GLU A 225 12.44 -12.34 1.91
N TYR A 226 11.11 -12.53 2.02
CA TYR A 226 10.28 -11.80 2.98
C TYR A 226 10.56 -12.29 4.40
N ALA A 227 10.46 -13.61 4.61
CA ALA A 227 10.64 -14.23 5.93
C ALA A 227 12.03 -13.97 6.54
N ALA A 228 13.06 -13.78 5.71
CA ALA A 228 14.41 -13.49 6.16
C ALA A 228 14.67 -12.02 6.56
N ASN A 229 13.80 -11.08 6.17
CA ASN A 229 14.06 -9.64 6.33
C ASN A 229 12.91 -8.85 7.00
N ILE A 230 11.69 -9.40 7.02
CA ILE A 230 10.51 -8.71 7.57
C ILE A 230 9.90 -9.60 8.64
N HIS A 231 10.20 -9.29 9.90
CA HIS A 231 9.75 -10.06 11.06
C HIS A 231 8.68 -9.34 11.88
N SER A 232 8.52 -8.03 11.66
CA SER A 232 7.52 -7.23 12.34
C SER A 232 6.89 -6.17 11.41
N PRO A 233 5.78 -5.55 11.83
CA PRO A 233 5.20 -4.39 11.12
C PRO A 233 6.19 -3.23 10.97
N GLU A 234 7.09 -3.02 11.93
CA GLU A 234 8.13 -2.00 11.89
C GLU A 234 9.17 -2.29 10.81
N ASP A 235 9.56 -3.56 10.61
CA ASP A 235 10.45 -3.95 9.52
C ASP A 235 9.79 -3.68 8.16
N LEU A 236 8.50 -4.00 8.03
CA LEU A 236 7.74 -3.72 6.81
C LEU A 236 7.65 -2.20 6.55
N ALA A 237 7.36 -1.42 7.59
CA ALA A 237 7.33 0.04 7.49
C ALA A 237 8.70 0.60 7.09
N GLY A 238 9.78 0.09 7.68
CA GLY A 238 11.15 0.43 7.31
C GLY A 238 11.46 0.10 5.85
N TYR A 239 11.11 -1.11 5.41
CA TYR A 239 11.23 -1.53 4.01
C TYR A 239 10.48 -0.59 3.06
N LEU A 240 9.21 -0.27 3.35
CA LEU A 240 8.40 0.63 2.55
C LEU A 240 8.94 2.07 2.54
N GLY A 241 9.49 2.54 3.66
CA GLY A 241 10.21 3.81 3.72
C GLY A 241 11.42 3.86 2.79
N THR A 242 12.15 2.75 2.63
CA THR A 242 13.24 2.69 1.63
C THR A 242 12.73 2.74 0.19
N VAL A 243 11.58 2.11 -0.09
CA VAL A 243 10.94 2.14 -1.42
C VAL A 243 10.53 3.57 -1.77
N GLU A 244 9.95 4.29 -0.81
CA GLU A 244 9.55 5.69 -0.97
C GLU A 244 10.74 6.61 -1.23
N ASN A 245 11.80 6.54 -0.41
CA ASN A 245 13.00 7.36 -0.60
C ASN A 245 13.61 7.17 -2.00
N LEU A 246 13.55 5.95 -2.55
CA LEU A 246 14.09 5.63 -3.88
C LEU A 246 13.21 6.13 -5.04
N SER A 247 11.97 6.57 -4.76
CA SER A 247 11.14 7.30 -5.71
C SER A 247 11.51 8.79 -5.80
N LEU A 248 12.23 9.31 -4.80
CA LEU A 248 12.64 10.72 -4.69
C LEU A 248 14.09 10.98 -5.16
N ILE A 249 14.95 9.95 -5.23
CA ILE A 249 16.41 10.08 -5.49
C ILE A 249 16.79 10.16 -7.00
N HIS A 250 15.88 10.60 -7.87
CA HIS A 250 16.19 10.90 -9.28
C HIS A 250 15.81 12.33 -9.70
N ILE A 251 15.98 13.30 -8.79
CA ILE A 251 16.00 14.73 -9.10
C ILE A 251 17.46 15.19 -9.23
#